data_AF-A0A6A0GQW7-F1
#
_entry.id   AF-A0A6A0GQW7-F1
#
_cell.length_a   1.000
_cell.length_b   1.000
_cell.length_c   1.000
_cell.angle_alpha   90.00
_cell.angle_beta   90.00
_cell.angle_gamma   90.00
#
_symmetry.space_group_name_H-M   'P 1'
#
loop_
_entity.id
_entity.type
_entity.pdbx_description
1 polymer ?
#
loop_
_entity_poly.entity_id
_entity_poly.type
_entity_poly.pdbx_seq_one_letter_code
_entity_poly.pdbx_strand_id
1 'polypeptide(L)'
;MSLRLAPLSNTEREAVIASLVAGVRLDGRGLLENREVSIQFGKDFGTCTVSLGETRVLAKVSCEVVEPRPSRPNEGKILTSVHITPMAGPEYEAGRTNDAQVYHHFIMGLF
;
A
#
# COMPACT_ATOMS: atom_id res chain seq x y z
N MET A 1 -10.17 5.33 22.97
CA MET A 1 -8.85 5.90 23.33
C MET A 1 -7.95 5.68 22.11
N SER A 2 -7.90 6.66 21.20
CA SER A 2 -7.17 6.54 19.93
C SER A 2 -5.67 6.35 20.21
N LEU A 3 -5.09 5.27 19.70
CA LEU A 3 -3.66 4.96 19.81
C LEU A 3 -2.89 6.01 19.01
N ARG A 4 -2.50 7.09 19.67
CA ARG A 4 -1.74 8.19 19.07
C ARG A 4 -0.34 7.70 18.73
N LEU A 5 0.09 7.95 17.49
CA LEU A 5 1.48 7.82 17.08
C LEU A 5 2.39 8.52 18.09
N ALA A 6 3.52 7.90 18.43
CA ALA A 6 4.50 8.52 19.32
C ALA A 6 4.91 9.89 18.73
N PRO A 7 4.91 10.96 19.54
CA PRO A 7 5.31 12.27 19.04
C PRO A 7 6.78 12.23 18.64
N LEU A 8 7.09 12.65 17.42
CA LEU A 8 8.46 12.76 16.93
C LEU A 8 9.25 13.77 17.78
N SER A 9 10.42 13.36 18.27
CA SER A 9 11.31 14.27 19.00
C SER A 9 11.89 15.35 18.09
N ASN A 10 12.14 16.54 18.63
CA ASN A 10 12.81 17.61 17.90
C ASN A 10 14.21 17.18 17.44
N THR A 11 14.92 16.41 18.24
CA THR A 11 16.26 15.89 17.90
C THR A 11 16.21 14.90 16.74
N GLU A 12 15.20 14.03 16.69
CA GLU A 12 15.02 13.09 15.57
C GLU A 12 14.74 13.84 14.27
N ARG A 13 13.88 14.88 14.33
CA ARG A 13 13.61 15.74 13.18
C ARG A 13 14.88 16.42 12.66
N GLU A 14 15.68 17.01 13.54
CA GLU A 14 16.93 17.67 13.17
C GLU A 14 17.94 16.68 12.57
N ALA A 15 18.06 15.47 13.13
CA ALA A 15 18.93 14.42 12.61
C ALA A 15 18.53 13.95 11.21
N VAL A 16 17.23 13.81 10.94
CA VAL A 16 16.72 13.47 9.60
C VAL A 16 17.07 14.57 8.60
N ILE A 17 16.86 15.84 8.96
CA ILE A 17 17.17 16.97 8.09
C ILE A 17 18.67 17.06 7.80
N ALA A 18 19.51 16.91 8.83
CA ALA A 18 20.97 16.93 8.66
C ALA A 18 21.46 15.81 7.72
N SER A 19 20.88 14.61 7.84
CA SER A 19 21.21 13.46 6.97
C SER A 19 20.83 13.71 5.51
N LEU A 20 19.67 14.34 5.28
CA LEU A 20 19.23 14.73 3.94
C LEU A 20 20.17 15.75 3.28
N VAL A 21 20.70 16.70 4.05
CA VAL A 21 21.71 17.67 3.55
C VAL A 21 23.02 16.95 3.18
N ALA A 22 23.40 15.91 3.94
CA ALA A 22 24.54 15.06 3.62
C ALA A 22 24.30 14.12 2.41
N GLY A 23 23.09 14.09 1.86
CA GLY A 23 22.74 13.26 0.69
C GLY A 23 22.50 11.78 1.00
N VAL A 24 22.38 11.42 2.28
CA VAL A 24 22.21 10.03 2.73
C VAL A 24 20.91 9.89 3.52
N ARG A 25 20.14 8.83 3.24
CA ARG A 25 18.93 8.51 4.01
C ARG A 25 19.28 7.77 5.29
N LEU A 26 18.37 7.74 6.27
CA LEU A 26 18.55 7.00 7.53
C LEU A 26 18.96 5.52 7.33
N ASP A 27 18.47 4.89 6.27
CA ASP A 27 18.75 3.48 5.95
C ASP A 27 20.09 3.28 5.21
N GLY A 28 20.91 4.33 5.03
CA GLY A 28 22.18 4.29 4.29
C GLY A 28 22.05 4.36 2.76
N ARG A 29 20.82 4.42 2.24
CA ARG A 29 20.50 4.45 0.81
C ARG A 29 20.71 5.83 0.18
N GLY A 30 21.03 5.86 -1.10
CA GLY A 30 21.08 7.10 -1.89
C GLY A 30 19.71 7.76 -2.06
N LEU A 31 19.68 9.04 -2.43
CA LEU A 31 18.44 9.81 -2.60
C LEU A 31 17.50 9.21 -3.67
N LEU A 32 18.07 8.63 -4.72
CA LEU A 32 17.35 8.04 -5.86
C LEU A 32 17.23 6.51 -5.76
N GLU A 33 17.70 5.91 -4.67
CA GLU A 33 17.73 4.46 -4.52
C GLU A 33 16.44 3.94 -3.88
N ASN A 34 15.78 3.03 -4.59
CA ASN A 34 14.55 2.38 -4.12
C ASN A 34 14.83 1.43 -2.95
N ARG A 35 13.78 1.06 -2.20
CA ARG A 35 13.89 -0.04 -1.23
C ARG A 35 13.99 -1.36 -2.00
N GLU A 36 14.65 -2.35 -1.40
CA GLU A 36 14.66 -3.71 -1.95
C GLU A 36 13.23 -4.22 -2.12
N VAL A 37 12.93 -4.73 -3.31
CA VAL A 37 11.63 -5.28 -3.67
C VAL A 37 11.75 -6.79 -3.79
N SER A 38 11.00 -7.52 -2.96
CA SER A 38 10.89 -8.97 -3.00
C SER A 38 9.48 -9.36 -3.43
N ILE A 39 9.38 -10.17 -4.47
CA ILE A 39 8.12 -10.69 -4.99
C ILE A 39 8.08 -12.19 -4.73
N GLN A 40 7.07 -12.63 -3.99
CA GLN A 40 6.83 -14.03 -3.67
C GLN A 40 5.49 -14.45 -4.24
N PHE A 41 5.50 -15.46 -5.10
CA PHE A 41 4.30 -16.06 -5.63
C PHE A 41 3.79 -17.13 -4.67
N GLY A 42 2.48 -17.10 -4.39
CA GLY A 42 1.85 -18.09 -3.52
C GLY A 42 1.69 -19.45 -4.20
N LYS A 43 1.17 -20.41 -3.44
CA LYS A 43 0.90 -21.77 -3.95
C LYS A 43 -0.22 -21.78 -5.00
N ASP A 44 -1.18 -20.87 -4.86
CA ASP A 44 -2.34 -20.77 -5.74
C ASP A 44 -2.11 -19.72 -6.83
N PHE A 45 -2.61 -20.00 -8.03
CA PHE A 45 -2.62 -19.04 -9.13
C PHE A 45 -3.40 -17.78 -8.73
N GLY A 46 -2.85 -16.63 -9.13
CA GLY A 46 -3.45 -15.32 -8.82
C GLY A 46 -3.17 -14.83 -7.40
N THR A 47 -2.26 -15.45 -6.64
CA THR A 47 -1.79 -14.93 -5.35
C THR A 47 -0.34 -14.47 -5.42
N CYS A 48 -0.07 -13.22 -5.01
CA CYS A 48 1.28 -12.70 -4.89
C CYS A 48 1.44 -11.85 -3.62
N THR A 49 2.58 -12.02 -2.96
CA THR A 49 3.00 -11.20 -1.83
C THR A 49 4.21 -10.39 -2.26
N VAL A 50 4.12 -9.08 -2.16
CA VAL A 50 5.21 -8.16 -2.48
C VAL A 50 5.67 -7.50 -1.19
N SER A 51 6.97 -7.53 -0.94
CA SER A 51 7.60 -6.82 0.18
C SER A 51 8.51 -5.72 -0.36
N LEU A 52 8.32 -4.50 0.12
CA LEU A 52 9.11 -3.32 -0.20
C LEU A 52 9.79 -2.84 1.10
N GLY A 53 10.95 -3.41 1.41
CA GLY A 53 11.54 -3.33 2.75
C GLY A 53 10.58 -3.85 3.82
N GLU A 54 10.19 -2.99 4.76
CA GLU A 54 9.26 -3.34 5.86
C GLU A 54 7.77 -3.33 5.46
N THR A 55 7.43 -2.82 4.28
CA THR A 55 6.04 -2.75 3.82
C THR A 55 5.69 -4.01 3.04
N ARG A 56 4.69 -4.77 3.51
CA ARG A 56 4.22 -5.99 2.83
C ARG A 56 2.79 -5.83 2.33
N VAL A 57 2.55 -6.25 1.10
CA VAL A 57 1.23 -6.23 0.44
C VAL A 57 0.92 -7.62 -0.11
N LEU A 58 -0.32 -8.08 0.11
CA LEU A 58 -0.86 -9.30 -0.47
C LEU A 58 -1.90 -8.92 -1.53
N ALA A 59 -1.72 -9.42 -2.75
CA ALA A 59 -2.73 -9.29 -3.82
C ALA A 59 -3.25 -10.68 -4.21
N LYS A 60 -4.57 -10.75 -4.38
CA LYS A 60 -5.27 -11.94 -4.84
C LYS A 60 -6.24 -11.56 -5.95
N VAL A 61 -6.20 -12.32 -7.04
CA VAL A 61 -7.15 -12.19 -8.16
C VAL A 61 -8.07 -13.40 -8.16
N SER A 62 -9.37 -13.15 -8.29
CA SER A 62 -10.41 -14.17 -8.45
C SER A 62 -11.30 -13.80 -9.61
N CYS A 63 -11.64 -14.78 -10.44
CA CYS A 63 -12.52 -14.60 -11.60
C CYS A 63 -13.78 -15.43 -11.40
N GLU A 64 -14.94 -14.82 -11.65
CA GLU A 64 -16.25 -15.47 -11.61
C GLU A 64 -17.04 -15.12 -12.88
N VAL A 65 -17.90 -16.04 -13.32
CA VAL A 65 -18.80 -15.82 -14.45
C VAL A 65 -20.13 -15.30 -13.90
N VAL A 66 -20.45 -14.05 -14.23
CA VAL A 66 -21.65 -13.35 -13.74
C VAL A 66 -22.38 -12.72 -14.93
N GLU A 67 -23.70 -12.55 -14.79
CA GLU A 67 -24.51 -11.87 -15.80
C GLU A 67 -23.99 -10.44 -16.03
N PRO A 68 -23.75 -10.04 -17.30
CA PRO A 68 -23.25 -8.71 -17.60
C PRO A 68 -24.34 -7.66 -17.34
N ARG A 69 -23.92 -6.42 -17.11
CA ARG A 69 -24.86 -5.33 -16.87
C ARG A 69 -25.69 -5.06 -18.13
N PRO A 70 -27.00 -4.78 -18.00
CA PRO A 70 -27.87 -4.52 -19.16
C PRO A 70 -27.46 -3.27 -19.94
N SER A 71 -26.68 -2.36 -19.34
CA SER A 71 -26.15 -1.17 -20.02
C SER A 71 -25.00 -1.49 -20.99
N ARG A 72 -24.22 -2.56 -20.76
CA ARG A 72 -23.06 -2.95 -21.58
C ARG A 72 -22.89 -4.48 -21.56
N PRO A 73 -23.62 -5.21 -22.41
CA PRO A 73 -23.61 -6.67 -22.40
C PRO A 73 -22.34 -7.31 -22.98
N ASN A 74 -21.54 -6.55 -23.74
CA ASN A 74 -20.34 -7.05 -24.44
C ASN A 74 -19.04 -6.84 -23.65
N GLU A 75 -19.09 -6.24 -22.46
CA GLU A 75 -17.92 -5.93 -21.64
C GLU A 75 -17.98 -6.66 -20.29
N GLY A 76 -16.83 -7.19 -19.85
CA GLY A 76 -16.67 -7.75 -18.51
C GLY A 76 -16.46 -6.65 -17.45
N LYS A 77 -16.66 -7.00 -16.18
CA LYS A 77 -16.42 -6.08 -15.04
C LYS A 77 -15.16 -6.48 -14.30
N ILE A 78 -14.28 -5.52 -14.05
CA ILE A 78 -13.16 -5.66 -13.11
C ILE A 78 -13.54 -4.92 -11.82
N LEU A 79 -13.40 -5.60 -10.69
CA LEU A 79 -13.55 -5.01 -9.37
C LEU A 79 -12.22 -5.14 -8.64
N THR A 80 -11.59 -4.00 -8.39
CA THR A 80 -10.42 -3.92 -7.51
C THR A 80 -10.91 -3.46 -6.15
N SER A 81 -10.51 -4.12 -5.07
CA SER A 81 -10.70 -3.63 -3.71
C SER A 81 -9.36 -3.59 -3.00
N VAL A 82 -9.14 -2.55 -2.20
CA VAL A 82 -7.94 -2.40 -1.37
C VAL A 82 -8.40 -2.29 0.07
N HIS A 83 -7.91 -3.18 0.91
CA HIS A 83 -8.24 -3.20 2.33
C HIS A 83 -6.96 -2.98 3.14
N ILE A 84 -6.96 -1.95 3.98
CA ILE A 84 -5.89 -1.73 4.95
C ILE A 84 -6.33 -2.37 6.26
N THR A 85 -5.65 -3.43 6.66
CA THR A 85 -5.95 -4.14 7.90
C THR A 85 -5.38 -3.40 9.10
N PRO A 86 -5.98 -3.51 10.30
CA PRO A 86 -5.40 -2.97 11.54
C PRO A 86 -4.00 -3.48 11.89
N MET A 87 -3.57 -4.58 11.27
CA MET A 87 -2.20 -5.07 11.39
C MET A 87 -1.16 -4.16 10.71
N ALA A 88 -1.59 -3.24 9.84
CA ALA A 88 -0.69 -2.33 9.14
C ALA A 88 -0.14 -1.22 10.04
N GLY A 89 -0.82 -0.90 11.14
CA GLY A 89 -0.42 0.14 12.06
C GLY A 89 -1.54 0.48 13.06
N PRO A 90 -1.19 0.98 14.25
CA PRO A 90 -2.15 1.33 15.31
C PRO A 90 -3.13 2.44 14.90
N GLU A 91 -2.81 3.21 13.87
CA GLU A 91 -3.67 4.26 13.30
C GLU A 91 -4.79 3.73 12.40
N TYR A 92 -4.68 2.47 11.95
CA TYR A 92 -5.66 1.85 11.06
C TYR A 92 -6.68 1.06 11.88
N GLU A 93 -7.82 1.67 12.19
CA GLU A 93 -8.95 0.97 12.82
C GLU A 93 -9.93 0.45 11.77
N ALA A 94 -10.48 -0.75 11.98
CA ALA A 94 -11.49 -1.33 11.12
C ALA A 94 -12.78 -0.49 11.18
N GLY A 95 -13.14 0.14 10.05
CA GLY A 95 -14.34 0.98 9.93
C GLY A 95 -14.07 2.48 9.76
N ARG A 96 -12.82 2.94 9.92
CA ARG A 96 -12.44 4.32 9.58
C ARG A 96 -12.04 4.39 8.10
N THR A 97 -12.81 5.12 7.30
CA THR A 97 -12.42 5.47 5.93
C THR A 97 -11.29 6.49 6.00
N ASN A 98 -10.05 6.02 6.00
CA ASN A 98 -8.87 6.89 5.91
C ASN A 98 -8.71 7.35 4.45
N ASP A 99 -8.17 8.56 4.24
CA ASP A 99 -7.87 9.10 2.90
C ASP A 99 -6.97 8.17 2.07
N ALA A 100 -6.20 7.30 2.74
CA ALA A 100 -5.42 6.22 2.13
C ALA A 100 -6.26 5.24 1.27
N GLN A 101 -7.54 5.01 1.62
CA GLN A 101 -8.44 4.17 0.82
C GLN A 101 -8.96 4.89 -0.43
N VAL A 102 -8.93 6.24 -0.45
CA VAL A 102 -9.45 7.06 -1.55
C VAL A 102 -8.52 7.03 -2.77
N TYR A 103 -7.24 6.70 -2.61
CA TYR A 103 -6.29 6.51 -3.72
C TYR A 103 -6.68 5.34 -4.66
N HIS A 104 -7.67 4.52 -4.29
CA HIS A 104 -8.28 3.51 -5.14
C HIS A 104 -8.73 4.06 -6.51
N HIS A 105 -9.23 5.31 -6.55
CA HIS A 105 -9.68 5.92 -7.81
C HIS A 105 -8.53 6.15 -8.79
N PHE A 106 -7.32 6.40 -8.29
CA PHE A 106 -6.17 6.70 -9.15
C PHE A 106 -5.66 5.46 -9.90
N ILE A 107 -5.76 4.28 -9.29
CA ILE A 107 -5.34 3.02 -9.92
C ILE A 107 -6.31 2.61 -11.04
N MET A 108 -7.61 2.88 -10.89
CA MET A 108 -8.61 2.58 -11.92
C MET A 108 -8.52 3.50 -13.16
N GLY A 109 -7.92 4.70 -13.03
CA GLY A 109 -7.75 5.62 -14.16
C GLY A 109 -6.58 5.27 -15.08
N LEU A 110 -5.78 4.26 -14.73
CA LEU A 110 -4.58 3.85 -15.47
C LEU A 110 -4.78 2.59 -16.33
N PHE A 111 -6.00 2.01 -16.32
CA PHE A 111 -6.38 0.85 -17.13
C PHE A 111 -7.56 1.17 -18.04
#